data_AF-A0A137RGW2-F1
#
_entry.id   AF-A0A137RGW2-F1
#
_cell.length_a   1.000
_cell.length_b   1.000
_cell.length_c   1.000
_cell.angle_alpha   90.00
_cell.angle_beta   90.00
_cell.angle_gamma   90.00
#
_symmetry.space_group_name_H-M   'P 1'
#
loop_
_entity.id
_entity.type
_entity.pdbx_description
1 polymer ?
#
loop_
_entity_poly.entity_id
_entity_poly.type
_entity_poly.pdbx_seq_one_letter_code
_entity_poly.pdbx_strand_id
1 'polypeptide(L)'
;MIKLKLVFPFLLAFSIFFISCEKEESEPEPEPIEVNETSIIPSSTFGRTNNYLGCIEISSRITNIKVWDHGTVDDDIVSIIANGNTIIDEQTLRGPSDPISVDYDFGYNGFNYVTLYAHNLGNIPPNTCTISINGVEFILEANLDANGSIDVIVGGYGVDCSNAGSGGGTGGGGGGTGGGGSGKGDVKFWTNQDYGCGPITVNLSGVGTSTITGYYYAGTPDCINDGYGGNFNDLPEGTYNYTASCQGYNWDGSITITEDSCLRFQLTL
;
A
#
# COMPACT_ATOMS: atom_id res chain seq x y z
N MET A 1 -50.69 -52.16 -76.33
CA MET A 1 -51.24 -50.99 -75.63
C MET A 1 -50.53 -50.83 -74.30
N ILE A 2 -50.20 -49.59 -73.98
CA ILE A 2 -49.36 -49.03 -72.90
C ILE A 2 -49.75 -49.47 -71.48
N LYS A 3 -48.74 -49.67 -70.60
CA LYS A 3 -48.56 -49.07 -69.24
C LYS A 3 -47.45 -49.85 -68.51
N LEU A 4 -46.20 -49.38 -68.44
CA LEU A 4 -45.63 -48.33 -67.58
C LEU A 4 -45.92 -48.51 -66.08
N LYS A 5 -44.83 -48.51 -65.28
CA LYS A 5 -44.64 -48.44 -63.81
C LYS A 5 -44.00 -49.73 -63.28
N LEU A 6 -42.92 -49.74 -62.51
CA LEU A 6 -42.08 -48.70 -61.92
C LEU A 6 -40.82 -49.47 -61.46
N VAL A 7 -39.67 -49.23 -62.07
CA VAL A 7 -38.40 -49.77 -61.55
C VAL A 7 -37.95 -48.79 -60.48
N PHE A 8 -38.08 -49.19 -59.21
CA PHE A 8 -37.53 -48.44 -58.08
C PHE A 8 -36.08 -48.90 -57.91
N PRO A 9 -35.06 -48.09 -58.20
CA PRO A 9 -33.71 -48.45 -57.82
C PRO A 9 -33.63 -48.31 -56.31
N PHE A 10 -33.32 -49.42 -55.64
CA PHE A 10 -32.96 -49.43 -54.22
C PHE A 10 -31.63 -48.67 -54.10
N LEU A 11 -31.70 -47.35 -53.99
CA LEU A 11 -30.55 -46.50 -53.71
C LEU A 11 -30.20 -46.80 -52.25
N LEU A 12 -29.25 -47.72 -52.07
CA LEU A 12 -28.63 -48.02 -50.79
C LEU A 12 -27.96 -46.72 -50.32
N ALA A 13 -28.68 -45.96 -49.49
CA ALA A 13 -28.13 -44.79 -48.81
C ALA A 13 -27.07 -45.32 -47.83
N PHE A 14 -25.84 -45.41 -48.30
CA PHE A 14 -24.68 -45.63 -47.47
C PHE A 14 -24.53 -44.37 -46.61
N SER A 15 -25.17 -44.38 -45.44
CA SER A 15 -24.97 -43.36 -44.41
C SER A 15 -23.53 -43.54 -43.93
N ILE A 16 -22.62 -42.80 -44.57
CA ILE A 16 -21.28 -42.60 -44.08
C ILE A 16 -21.48 -41.80 -42.80
N PHE A 17 -21.48 -42.49 -41.67
CA PHE A 17 -21.23 -41.87 -40.37
C PHE A 17 -19.84 -41.26 -40.47
N PHE A 18 -19.79 -39.98 -40.84
CA PHE A 18 -18.64 -39.15 -40.54
C PHE A 18 -18.58 -39.10 -39.03
N ILE A 19 -17.75 -39.98 -38.45
CA ILE A 19 -17.20 -39.80 -37.12
C ILE A 19 -16.35 -38.52 -37.27
N SER A 20 -17.01 -37.38 -37.09
CA SER A 20 -16.34 -36.12 -36.87
C SER A 20 -15.58 -36.31 -35.57
N CYS A 21 -14.30 -36.62 -35.68
CA CYS A 21 -13.36 -36.49 -34.59
C CYS A 21 -13.24 -34.97 -34.37
N GLU A 22 -14.16 -34.42 -33.58
CA GLU A 22 -14.04 -33.05 -33.11
C GLU A 22 -12.78 -33.06 -32.24
N LYS A 23 -11.71 -32.51 -32.81
CA LYS A 23 -10.45 -32.33 -32.10
C LYS A 23 -10.81 -31.51 -30.87
N GLU A 24 -10.71 -32.12 -29.68
CA GLU A 24 -10.83 -31.40 -28.42
C GLU A 24 -9.79 -30.28 -28.48
N GLU A 25 -10.25 -29.05 -28.72
CA GLU A 25 -9.44 -27.87 -28.52
C GLU A 25 -9.17 -27.82 -27.03
N SER A 26 -7.92 -28.11 -26.65
CA SER A 26 -7.45 -27.98 -25.28
C SER A 26 -7.86 -26.60 -24.77
N GLU A 27 -8.65 -26.54 -23.69
CA GLU A 27 -8.99 -25.28 -23.04
C GLU A 27 -7.68 -24.52 -22.77
N PRO A 28 -7.61 -23.22 -23.11
CA PRO A 28 -6.40 -22.45 -22.85
C PRO A 28 -6.10 -22.50 -21.35
N GLU A 29 -4.86 -22.83 -20.99
CA GLU A 29 -4.42 -22.72 -19.59
C GLU A 29 -4.69 -21.29 -19.11
N PRO A 30 -5.22 -21.10 -17.89
CA PRO A 30 -5.54 -19.77 -17.38
C PRO A 30 -4.26 -18.94 -17.33
N GLU A 31 -4.29 -17.75 -17.93
CA GLU A 31 -3.16 -16.83 -17.86
C GLU A 31 -2.86 -16.49 -16.38
N PRO A 32 -1.57 -16.42 -16.00
CA PRO A 32 -1.21 -16.07 -14.64
C PRO A 32 -1.75 -14.68 -14.29
N ILE A 33 -2.38 -14.56 -13.11
CA ILE A 33 -2.88 -13.27 -12.62
C ILE A 33 -1.68 -12.33 -12.35
N GLU A 34 -1.64 -11.18 -13.00
CA GLU A 34 -0.61 -10.16 -12.75
C GLU A 34 -0.87 -9.50 -11.39
N VAL A 35 0.10 -9.54 -10.48
CA VAL A 35 0.02 -8.92 -9.14
C VAL A 35 1.14 -7.91 -8.99
N ASN A 36 0.79 -6.68 -8.63
CA ASN A 36 1.78 -5.71 -8.19
C ASN A 36 2.18 -6.10 -6.77
N GLU A 37 3.40 -6.62 -6.59
CA GLU A 37 3.87 -7.13 -5.30
C GLU A 37 4.55 -6.07 -4.42
N THR A 38 4.86 -4.90 -5.00
CA THR A 38 5.52 -3.77 -4.33
C THR A 38 4.87 -2.45 -4.73
N SER A 39 5.15 -1.39 -3.97
CA SER A 39 4.66 -0.03 -4.26
C SER A 39 4.91 0.38 -5.71
N ILE A 40 3.87 0.96 -6.31
CA ILE A 40 3.88 1.52 -7.66
C ILE A 40 3.68 3.05 -7.66
N ILE A 41 3.86 3.70 -6.49
CA ILE A 41 3.82 5.17 -6.39
C ILE A 41 4.95 5.75 -7.26
N PRO A 42 4.64 6.62 -8.23
CA PRO A 42 5.68 7.29 -9.00
C PRO A 42 6.42 8.29 -8.11
N SER A 43 7.70 8.53 -8.38
CA SER A 43 8.52 9.49 -7.63
C SER A 43 7.98 10.93 -7.66
N SER A 44 7.16 11.27 -8.66
CA SER A 44 6.52 12.58 -8.76
C SER A 44 5.17 12.51 -9.47
N THR A 45 4.33 13.49 -9.20
CA THR A 45 3.05 13.72 -9.89
C THR A 45 2.87 15.21 -10.11
N PHE A 46 2.51 15.60 -11.34
CA PHE A 46 2.40 17.00 -11.77
C PHE A 46 3.61 17.88 -11.41
N GLY A 47 4.82 17.31 -11.50
CA GLY A 47 6.07 18.03 -11.28
C GLY A 47 6.49 18.21 -9.81
N ARG A 48 5.73 17.67 -8.85
CA ARG A 48 6.08 17.65 -7.42
C ARG A 48 6.42 16.24 -6.97
N THR A 49 7.36 16.12 -6.05
CA THR A 49 7.73 14.83 -5.44
C THR A 49 6.54 14.24 -4.68
N ASN A 50 6.34 12.94 -4.80
CA ASN A 50 5.35 12.22 -4.01
C ASN A 50 6.02 11.69 -2.73
N ASN A 51 5.68 12.27 -1.59
CA ASN A 51 6.11 11.78 -0.29
C ASN A 51 5.23 10.58 0.08
N TYR A 52 5.86 9.45 0.38
CA TYR A 52 5.16 8.29 0.92
C TYR A 52 4.69 8.60 2.34
N LEU A 53 3.40 8.46 2.59
CA LEU A 53 2.78 8.72 3.90
C LEU A 53 2.34 7.43 4.61
N GLY A 54 2.22 6.32 3.88
CA GLY A 54 1.80 5.05 4.45
C GLY A 54 0.99 4.20 3.48
N CYS A 55 0.23 3.27 4.04
CA CYS A 55 -0.50 2.26 3.29
C CYS A 55 -1.85 1.95 3.95
N ILE A 56 -2.83 1.60 3.12
CA ILE A 56 -4.11 1.03 3.55
C ILE A 56 -4.40 -0.29 2.82
N GLU A 57 -5.13 -1.19 3.48
CA GLU A 57 -5.58 -2.45 2.89
C GLU A 57 -7.09 -2.40 2.65
N ILE A 58 -7.51 -2.82 1.46
CA ILE A 58 -8.92 -2.86 1.04
C ILE A 58 -9.29 -4.26 0.55
N SER A 59 -10.52 -4.68 0.84
CA SER A 59 -11.04 -6.01 0.46
C SER A 59 -11.69 -6.05 -0.92
N SER A 60 -11.84 -4.90 -1.60
CA SER A 60 -12.51 -4.77 -2.90
C SER A 60 -11.84 -3.67 -3.71
N ARG A 61 -11.61 -3.89 -5.01
CA ARG A 61 -11.07 -2.86 -5.92
C ARG A 61 -12.04 -1.73 -6.17
N ILE A 62 -13.32 -2.09 -6.36
CA ILE A 62 -14.40 -1.14 -6.53
C ILE A 62 -14.75 -0.67 -5.14
N THR A 63 -14.49 0.60 -4.87
CA THR A 63 -14.72 1.22 -3.58
C THR A 63 -15.22 2.64 -3.73
N ASN A 64 -16.05 3.03 -2.79
CA ASN A 64 -16.38 4.43 -2.60
C ASN A 64 -15.20 5.10 -1.87
N ILE A 65 -14.73 6.19 -2.44
CA ILE A 65 -13.71 7.07 -1.86
C ILE A 65 -14.43 8.33 -1.39
N LYS A 66 -14.15 8.75 -0.17
CA LYS A 66 -14.62 10.02 0.38
C LYS A 66 -13.45 10.85 0.82
N VAL A 67 -13.54 12.16 0.63
CA VAL A 67 -12.53 13.11 1.10
C VAL A 67 -13.17 14.31 1.76
N TRP A 68 -12.52 14.80 2.81
CA TRP A 68 -12.90 16.01 3.55
C TRP A 68 -11.66 16.59 4.23
N ASP A 69 -11.79 17.83 4.69
CA ASP A 69 -10.77 18.55 5.46
C ASP A 69 -10.46 17.82 6.77
N HIS A 70 -9.19 17.51 7.03
CA HIS A 70 -8.83 16.78 8.25
C HIS A 70 -8.95 17.64 9.52
N GLY A 71 -8.65 18.94 9.42
CA GLY A 71 -8.47 19.84 10.55
C GLY A 71 -9.55 20.91 10.62
N THR A 72 -9.17 22.14 10.31
CA THR A 72 -10.07 23.29 10.30
C THR A 72 -10.37 23.65 8.86
N VAL A 73 -11.66 23.63 8.49
CA VAL A 73 -12.10 24.05 7.15
C VAL A 73 -11.63 25.47 6.87
N ASP A 74 -10.66 25.61 5.98
CA ASP A 74 -9.93 26.85 5.78
C ASP A 74 -9.58 27.12 4.30
N ASP A 75 -10.46 26.68 3.41
CA ASP A 75 -10.40 26.86 1.95
C ASP A 75 -9.28 26.07 1.26
N ASP A 76 -8.93 24.91 1.81
CA ASP A 76 -8.10 23.91 1.15
C ASP A 76 -8.69 23.46 -0.21
N ILE A 77 -7.93 23.58 -1.31
CA ILE A 77 -8.33 23.16 -2.66
C ILE A 77 -7.40 22.05 -3.14
N VAL A 78 -7.96 20.89 -3.49
CA VAL A 78 -7.19 19.69 -3.79
C VAL A 78 -7.68 18.95 -5.04
N SER A 79 -6.78 18.21 -5.66
CA SER A 79 -7.10 17.09 -6.54
C SER A 79 -6.65 15.78 -5.90
N ILE A 80 -7.41 14.71 -6.13
CA ILE A 80 -7.05 13.35 -5.72
C ILE A 80 -6.73 12.55 -6.99
N ILE A 81 -5.55 11.94 -7.01
CA ILE A 81 -5.05 11.15 -8.13
C ILE A 81 -4.95 9.70 -7.67
N ALA A 82 -5.59 8.77 -8.37
CA ALA A 82 -5.49 7.34 -8.12
C ALA A 82 -4.97 6.63 -9.36
N ASN A 83 -3.89 5.86 -9.20
CA ASN A 83 -3.21 5.17 -10.31
C ASN A 83 -2.96 6.07 -11.55
N GLY A 84 -2.58 7.32 -11.32
CA GLY A 84 -2.31 8.31 -12.36
C GLY A 84 -3.54 9.01 -12.94
N ASN A 85 -4.76 8.63 -12.54
CA ASN A 85 -6.01 9.25 -12.96
C ASN A 85 -6.48 10.26 -11.92
N THR A 86 -6.79 11.49 -12.32
CA THR A 86 -7.46 12.46 -11.44
C THR A 86 -8.92 12.03 -11.22
N ILE A 87 -9.24 11.59 -10.00
CA ILE A 87 -10.57 11.10 -9.63
C ILE A 87 -11.43 12.17 -8.94
N ILE A 88 -10.78 13.18 -8.35
CA ILE A 88 -11.40 14.40 -7.83
C ILE A 88 -10.52 15.54 -8.32
N ASP A 89 -11.13 16.53 -8.98
CA ASP A 89 -10.39 17.60 -9.65
C ASP A 89 -10.72 18.97 -9.06
N GLU A 90 -9.69 19.62 -8.50
CA GLU A 90 -9.70 21.00 -8.01
C GLU A 90 -10.93 21.36 -7.17
N GLN A 91 -11.19 20.56 -6.12
CA GLN A 91 -12.33 20.75 -5.23
C GLN A 91 -11.91 21.40 -3.91
N THR A 92 -12.74 22.32 -3.40
CA THR A 92 -12.58 22.87 -2.05
C THR A 92 -13.05 21.86 -1.00
N LEU A 93 -12.16 21.53 -0.05
CA LEU A 93 -12.48 20.64 1.05
C LEU A 93 -13.47 21.29 2.02
N ARG A 94 -14.36 20.46 2.55
CA ARG A 94 -15.34 20.79 3.60
C ARG A 94 -15.17 19.82 4.75
N GLY A 95 -15.86 20.05 5.85
CA GLY A 95 -15.79 19.14 7.01
C GLY A 95 -16.45 17.78 6.75
N PRO A 96 -16.27 16.80 7.66
CA PRO A 96 -16.75 15.42 7.51
C PRO A 96 -18.28 15.27 7.33
N SER A 97 -19.06 16.31 7.65
CA SER A 97 -20.51 16.33 7.41
C SER A 97 -20.90 16.55 5.94
N ASP A 98 -19.97 17.02 5.11
CA ASP A 98 -20.18 17.31 3.69
C ASP A 98 -18.99 16.80 2.85
N PRO A 99 -18.70 15.49 2.85
CA PRO A 99 -17.55 14.93 2.14
C PRO A 99 -17.81 14.88 0.63
N ILE A 100 -16.75 15.09 -0.15
CA ILE A 100 -16.77 14.79 -1.59
C ILE A 100 -16.65 13.27 -1.74
N SER A 101 -17.45 12.67 -2.62
CA SER A 101 -17.52 11.22 -2.79
C SER A 101 -17.44 10.81 -4.26
N VAL A 102 -16.64 9.78 -4.55
CA VAL A 102 -16.47 9.21 -5.89
C VAL A 102 -16.31 7.70 -5.79
N ASP A 103 -16.92 6.96 -6.72
CA ASP A 103 -16.65 5.53 -6.86
C ASP A 103 -15.44 5.33 -7.78
N TYR A 104 -14.50 4.48 -7.37
CA TYR A 104 -13.28 4.21 -8.11
C TYR A 104 -12.93 2.72 -8.11
N ASP A 105 -12.35 2.25 -9.21
CA ASP A 105 -11.84 0.89 -9.37
C ASP A 105 -10.31 0.90 -9.36
N PHE A 106 -9.72 0.41 -8.27
CA PHE A 106 -8.29 0.17 -8.13
C PHE A 106 -7.86 -1.03 -8.99
N GLY A 107 -7.81 -0.82 -10.31
CA GLY A 107 -7.73 -1.87 -11.33
C GLY A 107 -6.57 -2.89 -11.21
N TYR A 108 -5.56 -2.65 -10.37
CA TYR A 108 -4.46 -3.59 -10.15
C TYR A 108 -4.72 -4.58 -8.99
N ASN A 109 -4.23 -5.81 -9.13
CA ASN A 109 -4.11 -6.74 -8.01
C ASN A 109 -2.95 -6.31 -7.10
N GLY A 110 -3.11 -6.42 -5.78
CA GLY A 110 -2.08 -5.99 -4.84
C GLY A 110 -1.94 -4.47 -4.80
N PHE A 111 -0.76 -3.96 -5.08
CA PHE A 111 -0.44 -2.54 -4.94
C PHE A 111 -1.13 -1.63 -5.98
N ASN A 112 -1.82 -0.63 -5.45
CA ASN A 112 -2.32 0.56 -6.11
C ASN A 112 -1.85 1.79 -5.32
N TYR A 113 -2.19 3.00 -5.76
CA TYR A 113 -1.88 4.19 -4.96
C TYR A 113 -2.90 5.31 -5.11
N VAL A 114 -2.89 6.20 -4.11
CA VAL A 114 -3.56 7.50 -4.13
C VAL A 114 -2.56 8.59 -3.78
N THR A 115 -2.65 9.72 -4.47
CA THR A 115 -1.86 10.93 -4.25
C THR A 115 -2.79 12.13 -4.04
N LEU A 116 -2.55 12.88 -2.97
CA LEU A 116 -3.12 14.20 -2.73
C LEU A 116 -2.25 15.25 -3.43
N TYR A 117 -2.88 16.06 -4.29
CA TYR A 117 -2.27 17.23 -4.90
C TYR A 117 -2.97 18.49 -4.41
N ALA A 118 -2.23 19.36 -3.72
CA ALA A 118 -2.76 20.63 -3.22
C ALA A 118 -2.63 21.76 -4.26
N HIS A 119 -3.72 22.41 -4.62
CA HIS A 119 -3.70 23.59 -5.49
C HIS A 119 -3.39 24.88 -4.72
N ASN A 120 -3.63 24.88 -3.41
CA ASN A 120 -3.27 25.96 -2.49
C ASN A 120 -2.78 25.38 -1.15
N LEU A 121 -2.68 26.21 -0.11
CA LEU A 121 -2.30 25.81 1.25
C LEU A 121 -3.43 26.05 2.27
N GLY A 122 -4.64 26.35 1.80
CA GLY A 122 -5.68 26.92 2.66
C GLY A 122 -5.24 28.24 3.31
N ASN A 123 -5.83 28.55 4.47
CA ASN A 123 -5.39 29.65 5.32
C ASN A 123 -4.34 29.20 6.36
N ILE A 124 -4.26 27.89 6.65
CA ILE A 124 -3.39 27.26 7.64
C ILE A 124 -2.62 26.12 6.92
N PRO A 125 -1.35 26.33 6.54
CA PRO A 125 -0.54 25.29 5.92
C PRO A 125 -0.15 24.16 6.90
N PRO A 126 0.11 22.92 6.41
CA PRO A 126 -0.07 22.44 5.04
C PRO A 126 -1.55 22.16 4.72
N ASN A 127 -1.84 21.86 3.45
CA ASN A 127 -3.18 21.40 3.05
C ASN A 127 -3.38 19.96 3.53
N THR A 128 -4.46 19.70 4.28
CA THR A 128 -4.70 18.39 4.92
C THR A 128 -6.05 17.80 4.54
N CYS A 129 -6.03 16.56 4.07
CA CYS A 129 -7.20 15.85 3.58
C CYS A 129 -7.33 14.51 4.31
N THR A 130 -8.46 14.27 4.96
CA THR A 130 -8.81 12.90 5.33
C THR A 130 -9.39 12.21 4.10
N ILE A 131 -8.86 11.04 3.76
CA ILE A 131 -9.43 10.14 2.75
C ILE A 131 -10.01 8.91 3.44
N SER A 132 -11.23 8.53 3.09
CA SER A 132 -11.86 7.29 3.53
C SER A 132 -12.07 6.37 2.34
N ILE A 133 -11.48 5.18 2.40
CA ILE A 133 -11.60 4.15 1.37
C ILE A 133 -12.22 2.92 2.04
N ASN A 134 -13.46 2.61 1.65
CA ASN A 134 -14.24 1.53 2.26
C ASN A 134 -14.39 1.64 3.80
N GLY A 135 -14.41 2.87 4.32
CA GLY A 135 -14.54 3.15 5.76
C GLY A 135 -13.22 3.13 6.54
N VAL A 136 -12.10 2.79 5.91
CA VAL A 136 -10.76 2.99 6.48
C VAL A 136 -10.32 4.41 6.18
N GLU A 137 -10.02 5.18 7.22
CA GLU A 137 -9.60 6.58 7.11
C GLU A 137 -8.07 6.70 7.15
N PHE A 138 -7.53 7.59 6.33
CA PHE A 138 -6.12 7.96 6.31
C PHE A 138 -5.98 9.47 6.14
N ILE A 139 -4.95 10.06 6.73
CA ILE A 139 -4.69 11.50 6.64
C ILE A 139 -3.60 11.72 5.60
N LEU A 140 -3.94 12.44 4.54
CA LEU A 140 -3.01 12.90 3.53
C LEU A 140 -2.67 14.37 3.80
N GLU A 141 -1.41 14.73 3.56
CA GLU A 141 -0.95 16.11 3.58
C GLU A 141 -0.17 16.44 2.32
N ALA A 142 -0.32 17.67 1.82
CA ALA A 142 0.41 18.15 0.67
C ALA A 142 0.66 19.66 0.79
N ASN A 143 1.65 20.15 0.05
CA ASN A 143 1.94 21.57 -0.07
C ASN A 143 2.28 21.93 -1.53
N LEU A 144 2.76 23.15 -1.76
CA LEU A 144 3.07 23.63 -3.11
C LEU A 144 4.37 23.08 -3.70
N ASP A 145 5.17 22.37 -2.91
CA ASP A 145 6.46 21.80 -3.29
C ASP A 145 6.43 20.26 -3.36
N ALA A 146 5.58 19.60 -2.56
CA ALA A 146 5.47 18.15 -2.46
C ALA A 146 4.01 17.68 -2.28
N ASN A 147 3.74 16.47 -2.79
CA ASN A 147 2.47 15.77 -2.65
C ASN A 147 2.56 14.72 -1.53
N GLY A 148 1.41 14.32 -0.99
CA GLY A 148 1.29 13.17 -0.11
C GLY A 148 0.71 11.97 -0.85
N SER A 149 1.32 10.80 -0.74
CA SER A 149 0.88 9.58 -1.42
C SER A 149 0.83 8.40 -0.46
N ILE A 150 -0.15 7.52 -0.65
CA ILE A 150 -0.27 6.25 0.06
C ILE A 150 -0.41 5.10 -0.91
N ASP A 151 0.08 3.93 -0.50
CA ASP A 151 -0.27 2.68 -1.15
C ASP A 151 -1.68 2.27 -0.75
N VAL A 152 -2.41 1.73 -1.72
CA VAL A 152 -3.73 1.12 -1.51
C VAL A 152 -3.63 -0.33 -1.97
N ILE A 153 -3.69 -1.26 -1.03
CA ILE A 153 -3.44 -2.67 -1.31
C ILE A 153 -4.76 -3.41 -1.36
N VAL A 154 -5.05 -3.94 -2.54
CA VAL A 154 -6.19 -4.84 -2.75
C VAL A 154 -5.80 -6.21 -2.21
N GLY A 155 -6.45 -6.64 -1.13
CA GLY A 155 -6.17 -7.92 -0.47
C GLY A 155 -6.57 -9.14 -1.30
N GLY A 156 -6.13 -10.31 -0.86
CA GLY A 156 -6.42 -11.60 -1.51
C GLY A 156 -5.36 -12.09 -2.50
N TYR A 157 -4.24 -11.36 -2.63
CA TYR A 157 -3.14 -11.67 -3.56
C TYR A 157 -1.80 -11.97 -2.87
N GLY A 158 -1.81 -12.20 -1.55
CA GLY A 158 -0.59 -12.53 -0.81
C GLY A 158 0.36 -11.36 -0.57
N VAL A 159 -0.12 -10.13 -0.76
CA VAL A 159 0.59 -8.89 -0.44
C VAL A 159 -0.25 -8.00 0.45
N ASP A 160 0.41 -7.27 1.35
CA ASP A 160 -0.19 -6.42 2.37
C ASP A 160 0.72 -5.21 2.67
N CYS A 161 0.34 -4.37 3.64
CA CYS A 161 1.11 -3.15 3.92
C CYS A 161 2.55 -3.42 4.41
N SER A 162 2.90 -4.65 4.81
CA SER A 162 4.29 -5.00 5.13
C SER A 162 5.19 -5.02 3.89
N ASN A 163 4.63 -5.14 2.69
CA ASN A 163 5.35 -5.05 1.42
C ASN A 163 5.53 -3.59 0.95
N ALA A 164 4.89 -2.62 1.62
CA ALA A 164 4.90 -1.20 1.26
C ALA A 164 6.14 -0.52 1.88
N GLY A 165 7.13 -0.16 1.06
CA GLY A 165 8.39 0.43 1.53
C GLY A 165 9.64 0.09 0.72
N SER A 166 9.54 -0.83 -0.25
CA SER A 166 10.68 -1.17 -1.14
C SER A 166 10.89 -0.18 -2.31
N GLY A 167 10.10 0.88 -2.41
CA GLY A 167 10.05 1.77 -3.57
C GLY A 167 10.66 3.15 -3.33
N GLY A 168 11.99 3.25 -3.31
CA GLY A 168 12.66 4.53 -3.11
C GLY A 168 14.16 4.59 -3.39
N GLY A 169 14.58 4.37 -4.65
CA GLY A 169 15.74 5.09 -5.20
C GLY A 169 16.98 4.32 -5.71
N THR A 170 17.17 4.40 -7.03
CA THR A 170 18.41 4.31 -7.84
C THR A 170 19.06 2.95 -8.10
N GLY A 171 19.08 2.59 -9.39
CA GLY A 171 19.68 1.38 -9.92
C GLY A 171 21.20 1.43 -10.06
N GLY A 172 21.76 0.24 -10.17
CA GLY A 172 23.11 -0.06 -10.63
C GLY A 172 23.18 -1.55 -10.92
N GLY A 173 23.30 -1.90 -12.20
CA GLY A 173 23.24 -3.29 -12.66
C GLY A 173 24.30 -4.19 -12.01
N GLY A 174 23.89 -5.42 -11.74
CA GLY A 174 24.77 -6.51 -11.33
C GLY A 174 23.99 -7.81 -11.40
N GLY A 175 24.23 -8.60 -12.45
CA GLY A 175 23.61 -9.90 -12.61
C GLY A 175 24.01 -10.86 -11.49
N GLY A 176 23.08 -11.77 -11.16
CA GLY A 176 23.36 -12.84 -10.21
C GLY A 176 22.09 -13.51 -9.72
N THR A 177 21.70 -14.59 -10.37
CA THR A 177 20.76 -15.58 -9.84
C THR A 177 21.29 -16.16 -8.52
N GLY A 178 20.50 -16.10 -7.45
CA GLY A 178 20.77 -16.82 -6.21
C GLY A 178 19.92 -16.33 -5.04
N GLY A 179 18.86 -17.06 -4.71
CA GLY A 179 18.04 -16.80 -3.54
C GLY A 179 18.79 -17.06 -2.23
N GLY A 180 18.80 -16.04 -1.38
CA GLY A 180 19.21 -16.05 0.02
C GLY A 180 18.83 -14.68 0.57
N GLY A 181 18.04 -14.63 1.65
CA GLY A 181 17.62 -13.37 2.26
C GLY A 181 18.81 -12.59 2.83
N SER A 182 18.55 -11.37 3.32
CA SER A 182 19.61 -10.45 3.74
C SER A 182 20.31 -10.84 5.06
N GLY A 183 19.76 -11.79 5.81
CA GLY A 183 20.16 -12.16 7.18
C GLY A 183 19.96 -11.04 8.20
N LYS A 184 19.20 -10.00 7.85
CA LYS A 184 19.07 -8.77 8.63
C LYS A 184 17.63 -8.28 8.71
N GLY A 185 17.32 -7.49 9.72
CA GLY A 185 16.05 -6.80 9.88
C GLY A 185 16.20 -5.53 10.71
N ASP A 186 15.08 -4.82 10.88
CA ASP A 186 15.04 -3.48 11.47
C ASP A 186 14.14 -3.45 12.72
N VAL A 187 14.31 -2.42 13.55
CA VAL A 187 13.39 -2.13 14.65
C VAL A 187 13.20 -0.62 14.84
N LYS A 188 11.94 -0.19 14.94
CA LYS A 188 11.53 1.14 15.42
C LYS A 188 10.90 1.01 16.79
N PHE A 189 11.54 1.61 17.79
CA PHE A 189 10.95 1.83 19.12
C PHE A 189 10.07 3.08 19.10
N TRP A 190 8.87 3.00 19.65
CA TRP A 190 7.91 4.12 19.62
C TRP A 190 7.01 4.16 20.85
N THR A 191 6.30 5.27 21.04
CA THR A 191 5.30 5.45 22.10
C THR A 191 3.99 5.97 21.51
N ASN A 192 2.86 5.58 22.09
CA ASN A 192 1.54 6.02 21.63
C ASN A 192 1.03 7.29 22.33
N GLN A 193 1.81 7.84 23.25
CA GLN A 193 1.45 8.99 24.06
C GLN A 193 2.71 9.67 24.58
N ASP A 194 2.57 10.93 24.97
CA ASP A 194 3.59 11.61 25.75
C ASP A 194 3.52 11.16 27.22
N TYR A 195 4.61 10.60 27.72
CA TYR A 195 4.75 10.29 29.16
C TYR A 195 5.16 11.51 30.01
N GLY A 196 5.39 12.66 29.38
CA GLY A 196 5.73 13.92 30.05
C GLY A 196 7.14 13.94 30.66
N CYS A 197 8.02 13.03 30.21
CA CYS A 197 9.36 12.82 30.79
C CYS A 197 10.52 13.31 29.91
N GLY A 198 10.21 13.98 28.80
CA GLY A 198 11.16 14.40 27.79
C GLY A 198 11.58 13.28 26.83
N PRO A 199 12.62 13.49 26.00
CA PRO A 199 13.08 12.50 25.03
C PRO A 199 13.46 11.18 25.70
N ILE A 200 13.06 10.07 25.08
CA ILE A 200 13.37 8.73 25.57
C ILE A 200 14.61 8.22 24.86
N THR A 201 15.67 7.91 25.60
CA THR A 201 16.87 7.28 25.04
C THR A 201 16.71 5.77 25.11
N VAL A 202 16.73 5.12 23.96
CA VAL A 202 16.76 3.67 23.80
C VAL A 202 18.20 3.22 23.55
N ASN A 203 18.65 2.22 24.30
CA ASN A 203 19.94 1.56 24.15
C ASN A 203 19.70 0.08 23.80
N LEU A 204 20.19 -0.34 22.64
CA LEU A 204 20.15 -1.71 22.17
C LEU A 204 21.53 -2.35 22.37
N SER A 205 21.58 -3.38 23.21
CA SER A 205 22.84 -3.98 23.69
C SER A 205 23.73 -4.44 22.54
N GLY A 206 24.96 -3.93 22.49
CA GLY A 206 25.93 -4.28 21.45
C GLY A 206 25.74 -3.56 20.11
N VAL A 207 24.70 -2.72 19.97
CA VAL A 207 24.41 -1.96 18.75
C VAL A 207 24.66 -0.47 18.96
N GLY A 208 24.04 0.13 19.99
CA GLY A 208 24.16 1.56 20.25
C GLY A 208 22.87 2.16 20.78
N THR A 209 22.75 3.49 20.67
CA THR A 209 21.62 4.25 21.23
C THR A 209 20.87 5.04 20.17
N SER A 210 19.55 5.17 20.34
CA SER A 210 18.66 6.02 19.53
C SER A 210 17.71 6.80 20.45
N THR A 211 17.16 7.92 19.98
CA THR A 211 16.32 8.80 20.81
C THR A 211 14.95 9.01 20.19
N ILE A 212 13.91 8.77 20.96
CA ILE A 212 12.53 9.08 20.62
C ILE A 212 12.23 10.50 21.09
N THR A 213 11.88 11.39 20.17
CA THR A 213 11.64 12.82 20.43
C THR A 213 10.17 13.23 20.33
N GLY A 214 9.27 12.27 20.04
CA GLY A 214 7.82 12.48 19.98
C GLY A 214 7.05 11.18 20.13
N TYR A 215 5.76 11.18 19.78
CA TYR A 215 4.85 10.06 19.98
C TYR A 215 3.81 10.00 18.86
N TYR A 216 3.20 8.83 18.68
CA TYR A 216 2.14 8.60 17.70
C TYR A 216 0.80 8.44 18.42
N TYR A 217 -0.03 9.48 18.38
CA TYR A 217 -1.33 9.49 19.07
C TYR A 217 -2.35 8.49 18.49
N ALA A 218 -2.13 8.02 17.26
CA ALA A 218 -2.94 7.03 16.59
C ALA A 218 -2.08 6.17 15.65
N GLY A 219 -2.41 4.89 15.58
CA GLY A 219 -1.73 3.91 14.72
C GLY A 219 -0.38 3.43 15.25
N THR A 220 0.12 2.36 14.62
CA THR A 220 1.50 1.87 14.80
C THR A 220 2.35 2.51 13.71
N PRO A 221 3.46 3.20 14.04
CA PRO A 221 4.30 3.83 13.02
C PRO A 221 4.95 2.78 12.13
N ASP A 222 5.27 3.18 10.89
CA ASP A 222 6.08 2.36 9.99
C ASP A 222 7.52 2.21 10.51
N CYS A 223 8.37 1.53 9.74
CA CYS A 223 9.79 1.37 10.08
C CYS A 223 10.74 2.32 9.36
N ILE A 224 10.20 3.30 8.66
CA ILE A 224 11.03 4.16 7.83
C ILE A 224 11.85 5.06 8.76
N ASN A 225 13.03 5.48 8.33
CA ASN A 225 13.93 6.34 9.10
C ASN A 225 13.42 7.80 9.15
N ASP A 226 12.14 7.96 9.45
CA ASP A 226 11.40 9.22 9.50
C ASP A 226 10.54 9.32 10.79
N GLY A 227 10.06 10.52 11.07
CA GLY A 227 9.16 10.79 12.18
C GLY A 227 9.77 10.60 13.59
N TYR A 228 8.92 10.17 14.54
CA TYR A 228 9.20 10.11 15.96
C TYR A 228 9.53 8.68 16.42
N GLY A 229 10.77 8.22 16.32
CA GLY A 229 11.09 6.85 16.72
C GLY A 229 12.56 6.59 16.99
N GLY A 230 12.82 5.56 17.80
CA GLY A 230 14.15 5.05 18.07
C GLY A 230 14.48 3.95 17.06
N ASN A 231 15.08 4.32 15.93
CA ASN A 231 15.34 3.40 14.82
C ASN A 231 16.70 2.69 14.94
N PHE A 232 16.74 1.41 14.61
CA PHE A 232 17.94 0.60 14.41
C PHE A 232 17.75 -0.29 13.18
N ASN A 233 18.62 -0.15 12.18
CA ASN A 233 18.45 -0.80 10.88
C ASN A 233 19.61 -1.75 10.57
N ASP A 234 19.38 -2.66 9.62
CA ASP A 234 20.36 -3.63 9.13
C ASP A 234 20.95 -4.53 10.23
N LEU A 235 20.15 -4.84 11.26
CA LEU A 235 20.57 -5.67 12.38
C LEU A 235 20.58 -7.13 11.96
N PRO A 236 21.66 -7.88 12.22
CA PRO A 236 21.64 -9.34 12.06
C PRO A 236 20.44 -9.97 12.76
N GLU A 237 19.88 -11.03 12.18
CA GLU A 237 18.83 -11.79 12.85
C GLU A 237 19.29 -12.27 14.23
N GLY A 238 18.37 -12.23 15.21
CA GLY A 238 18.67 -12.66 16.57
C GLY A 238 17.93 -11.89 17.65
N THR A 239 18.20 -12.27 18.89
CA THR A 239 17.59 -11.65 20.07
C THR A 239 18.52 -10.59 20.65
N TYR A 240 17.98 -9.40 20.85
CA TYR A 240 18.68 -8.25 21.41
C TYR A 240 18.02 -7.81 22.71
N ASN A 241 18.83 -7.56 23.72
CA ASN A 241 18.34 -6.90 24.94
C ASN A 241 18.34 -5.39 24.72
N TYR A 242 17.29 -4.72 25.19
CA TYR A 242 17.18 -3.27 25.16
C TYR A 242 16.92 -2.72 26.56
N THR A 243 17.33 -1.47 26.74
CA THR A 243 16.92 -0.61 27.85
C THR A 243 16.47 0.71 27.26
N ALA A 244 15.40 1.31 27.78
CA ALA A 244 15.01 2.67 27.43
C ALA A 244 14.75 3.47 28.70
N SER A 245 15.05 4.77 28.67
CA SER A 245 14.82 5.63 29.83
C SER A 245 14.55 7.07 29.45
N CYS A 246 13.77 7.74 30.28
CA CYS A 246 13.59 9.20 30.31
C CYS A 246 13.47 9.63 31.79
N GLN A 247 13.16 10.91 32.06
CA GLN A 247 13.05 11.36 33.46
C GLN A 247 11.95 10.62 34.23
N GLY A 248 12.35 9.74 35.15
CA GLY A 248 11.44 9.05 36.07
C GLY A 248 10.84 7.74 35.56
N TYR A 249 11.12 7.34 34.33
CA TYR A 249 10.62 6.08 33.74
C TYR A 249 11.74 5.26 33.10
N ASN A 250 11.62 3.94 33.21
CA ASN A 250 12.55 2.97 32.64
C ASN A 250 11.76 1.83 31.99
N TRP A 251 12.29 1.34 30.87
CA TRP A 251 11.84 0.12 30.20
C TRP A 251 13.05 -0.78 29.99
N ASP A 252 12.85 -2.09 30.09
CA ASP A 252 13.86 -3.08 29.75
C ASP A 252 13.18 -4.36 29.25
N GLY A 253 13.93 -5.12 28.45
CA GLY A 253 13.46 -6.38 27.92
C GLY A 253 14.30 -6.89 26.77
N SER A 254 13.72 -7.80 26.00
CA SER A 254 14.34 -8.38 24.81
C SER A 254 13.40 -8.29 23.61
N ILE A 255 13.98 -8.07 22.44
CA ILE A 255 13.30 -8.11 21.15
C ILE A 255 13.98 -9.15 20.25
N THR A 256 13.24 -9.69 19.28
CA THR A 256 13.79 -10.59 18.27
C THR A 256 13.70 -9.90 16.91
N ILE A 257 14.84 -9.80 16.24
CA ILE A 257 14.94 -9.35 14.87
C ILE A 257 14.83 -10.58 13.97
N THR A 258 13.88 -10.53 13.05
CA THR A 258 13.71 -11.54 12.00
C THR A 258 14.21 -10.97 10.68
N GLU A 259 14.82 -11.84 9.87
CA GLU A 259 15.27 -11.50 8.52
C GLU A 259 14.16 -10.86 7.69
N ASP A 260 14.54 -9.84 6.90
CA ASP A 260 13.71 -9.09 5.97
C ASP A 260 12.42 -8.54 6.60
N SER A 261 12.47 -8.26 7.92
CA SER A 261 11.35 -7.73 8.70
C SER A 261 11.70 -6.43 9.39
N CYS A 262 10.66 -5.64 9.70
CA CYS A 262 10.78 -4.61 10.71
C CYS A 262 9.85 -4.83 11.89
N LEU A 263 10.46 -4.87 13.08
CA LEU A 263 9.76 -4.86 14.35
C LEU A 263 9.36 -3.43 14.77
N ARG A 264 8.06 -3.19 14.95
CA ARG A 264 7.52 -1.93 15.48
C ARG A 264 7.21 -2.07 16.95
N PHE A 265 8.17 -1.73 17.81
CA PHE A 265 8.12 -2.05 19.23
C PHE A 265 7.61 -0.87 20.08
N GLN A 266 6.41 -1.00 20.62
CA GLN A 266 5.82 0.03 21.47
C GLN A 266 6.35 -0.05 22.91
N LEU A 267 6.86 1.05 23.43
CA LEU A 267 7.19 1.20 24.85
C LEU A 267 5.93 1.57 25.64
N THR A 268 5.58 0.69 26.58
CA THR A 268 4.42 0.83 27.48
C THR A 268 4.88 0.77 28.93
N LEU A 269 4.31 1.62 29.79
CA LEU A 269 4.57 1.61 31.25
C LEU A 269 3.72 0.56 31.96
#